data_AF-A0A947MHV4-F1
#
_entry.id   AF-A0A947MHV4-F1
#
_cell.length_a   1.000
_cell.length_b   1.000
_cell.length_c   1.000
_cell.angle_alpha   90.00
_cell.angle_beta   90.00
_cell.angle_gamma   90.00
#
_symmetry.space_group_name_H-M   'P 1'
#
loop_
_entity.id
_entity.type
_entity.pdbx_description
1 polymer ?
#
loop_
_entity_poly.entity_id
_entity_poly.type
_entity_poly.pdbx_seq_one_letter_code
_entity_poly.pdbx_strand_id
1 'polypeptide(L)' 'MEVEVEDGKVDAAIKTLKKKLNRAGVFRKIKEKRFYEPPSAKKQRKRKEILRRAKKKLKKQQKKY' A
#
# COMPACT_ATOMS: atom_id res chain seq x y z
N MET A 1 15.16 0.83 4.11
CA MET A 1 14.25 -0.35 4.12
C MET A 1 15.06 -1.45 3.50
N GLU A 2 15.64 -2.32 4.33
CA GLU A 2 16.56 -3.35 3.87
C GLU A 2 15.95 -4.76 3.99
N VAL A 3 16.53 -5.66 3.20
CA VAL A 3 16.31 -7.11 3.25
C VAL A 3 17.67 -7.76 3.09
N GLU A 4 18.04 -8.60 4.05
CA GLU A 4 19.23 -9.44 3.98
C GLU A 4 18.97 -10.62 3.02
N VAL A 5 20.02 -11.01 2.30
CA VAL A 5 19.94 -12.11 1.34
C VAL A 5 20.65 -13.31 1.96
N GLU A 6 19.87 -14.36 2.25
CA GLU A 6 20.41 -15.63 2.72
C GLU A 6 20.65 -16.59 1.54
N ASP A 7 21.75 -17.34 1.59
CA ASP A 7 22.11 -18.41 0.64
C ASP A 7 22.09 -18.01 -0.85
N GLY A 8 22.40 -16.75 -1.18
CA GLY A 8 22.37 -16.29 -2.58
C GLY A 8 20.97 -16.25 -3.21
N LYS A 9 19.89 -16.38 -2.42
CA LYS A 9 18.49 -16.38 -2.89
C LYS A 9 17.97 -14.97 -3.17
N VAL A 10 18.57 -14.31 -4.16
CA VAL A 10 18.28 -12.91 -4.52
C VAL A 10 16.81 -12.69 -4.91
N ASP A 11 16.20 -13.59 -5.68
CA ASP A 11 14.81 -13.45 -6.11
C ASP A 11 13.81 -13.45 -4.93
N ALA A 12 14.08 -14.29 -3.93
CA ALA A 12 13.28 -14.36 -2.71
C ALA A 12 13.40 -13.06 -1.90
N ALA A 13 14.61 -12.52 -1.79
CA ALA A 13 14.86 -11.24 -1.14
C ALA A 13 14.15 -10.08 -1.86
N ILE A 14 14.21 -10.01 -3.19
CA ILE A 14 13.49 -9.01 -4.00
C ILE A 14 11.98 -9.11 -3.79
N LYS A 15 11.43 -10.33 -3.79
CA LYS A 15 10.00 -10.56 -3.55
C LYS A 15 9.58 -10.09 -2.16
N THR A 16 10.41 -10.33 -1.15
CA THR A 16 10.18 -9.90 0.22
C THR A 16 10.25 -8.38 0.35
N LEU A 17 11.26 -7.74 -0.24
CA LEU A 17 11.40 -6.29 -0.29
C LEU A 17 10.18 -5.65 -0.96
N LYS A 18 9.75 -6.18 -2.11
CA LYS A 18 8.56 -5.71 -2.82
C LYS A 18 7.29 -5.82 -1.97
N LYS A 19 7.12 -6.91 -1.21
CA LYS A 19 6.01 -7.07 -0.24
C LYS A 19 6.10 -6.02 0.88
N LYS A 20 7.28 -5.80 1.47
CA LYS A 20 7.50 -4.78 2.50
C LYS A 20 7.16 -3.37 1.97
N LEU A 21 7.64 -3.01 0.78
CA LEU A 21 7.37 -1.72 0.12
C LEU A 21 5.87 -1.51 -0.19
N ASN A 22 5.20 -2.57 -0.64
CA ASN A 22 3.75 -2.54 -0.89
C ASN A 22 2.95 -2.34 0.40
N ARG A 23 3.36 -2.98 1.51
CA ARG A 23 2.73 -2.82 2.83
C ARG A 23 2.93 -1.40 3.39
N ALA A 24 4.13 -0.85 3.22
CA ALA A 24 4.43 0.54 3.56
C ALA A 24 3.74 1.57 2.63
N GLY A 25 3.20 1.12 1.49
CA GLY A 25 2.47 1.94 0.54
C GLY A 25 3.35 2.93 -0.23
N VAL A 26 4.65 2.65 -0.35
CA VAL A 26 5.64 3.59 -0.92
C VAL A 26 5.31 3.93 -2.38
N PHE A 27 5.07 2.92 -3.23
CA PHE A 27 4.69 3.12 -4.63
C PHE A 27 3.42 3.95 -4.79
N ARG A 28 2.48 3.78 -3.86
CA ARG A 28 1.24 4.55 -3.86
C ARG A 28 1.49 6.01 -3.54
N LYS A 29 2.34 6.30 -2.54
CA LYS A 29 2.74 7.69 -2.20
C LYS A 29 3.48 8.36 -3.36
N ILE A 30 4.34 7.63 -4.05
CA ILE A 30 5.04 8.13 -5.24
C ILE A 30 4.03 8.52 -6.32
N LYS A 31 3.08 7.64 -6.63
CA LYS A 31 2.03 7.92 -7.63
C LYS A 31 1.15 9.11 -7.25
N GLU A 32 0.81 9.24 -5.97
CA GLU A 32 0.01 10.36 -5.44
C GLU A 32 0.77 11.70 -5.44
N LYS A 33 2.10 11.69 -5.39
CA LYS A 33 2.95 12.88 -5.39
C LYS A 33 3.50 13.25 -6.77
N ARG A 34 3.23 12.47 -7.81
CA ARG A 34 3.77 12.69 -9.17
C ARG A 34 3.34 14.04 -9.76
N PHE A 35 2.16 14.52 -9.38
CA PHE A 35 1.59 15.79 -9.83
C PHE A 35 1.00 16.55 -8.65
N TYR A 36 0.86 17.86 -8.79
CA TYR A 36 0.17 18.68 -7.81
C TYR A 36 -1.31 18.28 -7.70
N GLU A 37 -1.78 18.06 -6.48
CA GLU A 37 -3.19 17.77 -6.16
C GLU A 37 -3.73 18.95 -5.33
N PRO A 38 -4.73 19.70 -5.85
CA PRO A 38 -5.38 20.75 -5.07
C PRO A 38 -5.91 20.25 -3.73
N PRO A 39 -5.94 21.09 -2.68
CA PRO A 39 -6.33 20.66 -1.34
C PRO A 39 -7.76 20.10 -1.28
N SER A 40 -8.67 20.63 -2.10
CA SER A 40 -10.04 20.11 -2.26
C SER A 40 -10.07 18.68 -2.79
N ALA A 41 -9.34 18.40 -3.87
CA ALA A 41 -9.21 17.06 -4.46
C ALA A 41 -8.58 16.06 -3.46
N LYS A 42 -7.54 16.49 -2.75
CA LYS A 42 -6.88 15.70 -1.70
C LYS A 42 -7.85 15.32 -0.57
N LYS A 43 -8.72 16.24 -0.15
CA LYS A 43 -9.75 15.98 0.88
C LYS A 43 -10.77 14.95 0.40
N GLN A 44 -11.25 15.07 -0.84
CA GLN A 44 -12.18 14.11 -1.44
C GLN A 44 -11.58 12.72 -1.57
N ARG A 45 -10.33 12.63 -2.06
CA ARG A 45 -9.60 11.36 -2.19
C ARG A 45 -9.42 10.65 -0.84
N LYS A 46 -9.03 11.39 0.21
CA LYS A 46 -8.89 10.85 1.56
C LYS A 46 -10.23 10.28 2.08
N ARG A 47 -11.33 11.02 1.92
CA ARG A 47 -12.68 10.55 2.30
C ARG A 47 -13.05 9.27 1.57
N LYS A 48 -12.89 9.23 0.25
CA LYS A 48 -13.16 8.05 -0.58
C LYS A 48 -12.32 6.85 -0.16
N GLU A 49 -11.05 7.07 0.17
CA GLU A 49 -10.16 6.00 0.63
C GLU A 49 -10.60 5.41 1.97
N ILE A 50 -10.95 6.24 2.95
CA ILE A 50 -11.42 5.80 4.28
C ILE A 50 -12.63 4.90 4.11
N LEU A 51 -13.64 5.34 3.35
CA LEU A 51 -14.84 4.56 3.06
C LEU A 51 -14.50 3.22 2.38
N ARG A 52 -13.59 3.24 1.39
CA ARG A 52 -13.14 2.01 0.71
C ARG A 52 -12.43 1.06 1.67
N ARG A 53 -11.58 1.57 2.58
CA ARG A 53 -10.89 0.75 3.59
C ARG A 53 -11.88 0.13 4.58
N ALA A 54 -12.87 0.90 5.04
CA ALA A 54 -13.92 0.42 5.93
C ALA A 54 -14.74 -0.71 5.27
N LYS A 55 -15.21 -0.51 4.03
CA LYS A 55 -15.92 -1.54 3.25
C LYS A 55 -15.09 -2.81 3.07
N LYS A 56 -13.79 -2.68 2.78
CA LYS A 56 -12.89 -3.83 2.68
C LYS A 56 -12.71 -4.57 4.01
N LYS A 57 -12.65 -3.85 5.15
CA LYS A 57 -12.53 -4.46 6.48
C LYS A 57 -13.79 -5.27 6.81
N LEU A 58 -14.96 -4.70 6.58
CA LEU A 58 -16.24 -5.36 6.80
C LEU A 58 -16.38 -6.63 5.94
N LYS A 59 -16.08 -6.54 4.64
CA LYS A 59 -16.10 -7.72 3.74
C LYS A 59 -15.15 -8.84 4.18
N LYS A 60 -13.98 -8.49 4.75
CA LYS A 60 -13.05 -9.49 5.29
C LYS A 60 -13.57 -10.13 6.57
N GLN A 61 -14.26 -9.39 7.42
CA GLN A 61 -14.88 -9.94 8.63
C GLN A 61 -16.01 -10.89 8.28
N GLN A 62 -16.92 -10.49 7.37
CA GLN A 62 -18.02 -11.34 6.92
C GLN A 62 -17.58 -12.64 6.25
N LYS A 63 -16.44 -12.64 5.54
CA LYS A 63 -15.85 -13.84 4.92
C LYS A 63 -15.13 -14.78 5.89
N LYS A 64 -14.86 -14.31 7.12
CA LYS A 64 -14.11 -15.06 8.14
C LYS A 64 -15.03 -15.89 9.04
N TYR A 65 -16.32 -15.55 9.06
CA TYR A 65 -17.40 -16.39 9.56
C TYR A 65 -17.96 -17.22 8.40
#